data_AF-A0A5A9ZDD8-F1
#
_entry.id   AF-A0A5A9ZDD8-F1
#
_cell.length_a   1.000
_cell.length_b   1.000
_cell.length_c   1.000
_cell.angle_alpha   90.00
_cell.angle_beta   90.00
_cell.angle_gamma   90.00
#
_symmetry.space_group_name_H-M   'P 1'
#
loop_
_entity.id
_entity.type
_entity.pdbx_description
1 polymer ?
#
loop_
_entity_poly.entity_id
_entity_poly.type
_entity_poly.pdbx_seq_one_letter_code
_entity_poly.pdbx_strand_id
1 'polypeptide(L)'
;MSNNQDNLETKLSDAKAVVGGMLSKDKHVSVGNQTTAVEVAKTGSVKDVILWLLAAAILIGATLVNQYLPGYWQPANDVWVRIAIIVALVIIAFVCLALTNQGRAFKILLKDAAVELRRVTWPGKDETFQYTWQTIVMIAIVGFLVWLLDNFFNWFVGIFIG
;
A
#
# COMPACT_ATOMS: atom_id res chain seq x y z
N MET A 1 -13.71 72.56 -3.38
CA MET A 1 -13.12 71.51 -2.51
C MET A 1 -13.93 70.20 -2.48
N SER A 2 -15.09 70.08 -3.16
CA SER A 2 -15.92 68.86 -3.14
C SER A 2 -15.31 67.67 -3.91
N ASN A 3 -14.86 67.88 -5.15
CA ASN A 3 -14.52 66.81 -6.13
C ASN A 3 -13.53 65.72 -5.64
N ASN A 4 -12.68 66.02 -4.67
CA ASN A 4 -11.74 65.03 -4.13
C ASN A 4 -12.38 64.08 -3.11
N GLN A 5 -13.43 64.48 -2.38
CA GLN A 5 -14.08 63.59 -1.41
C GLN A 5 -14.93 62.53 -2.11
N ASP A 6 -15.61 62.91 -3.18
CA ASP A 6 -16.43 62.05 -4.03
C ASP A 6 -15.60 60.90 -4.65
N ASN A 7 -14.34 61.20 -5.01
CA ASN A 7 -13.40 60.20 -5.54
C ASN A 7 -12.89 59.25 -4.45
N LEU A 8 -12.69 59.73 -3.23
CA LEU A 8 -12.22 58.91 -2.12
C LEU A 8 -13.30 57.93 -1.65
N GLU A 9 -14.56 58.33 -1.64
CA GLU A 9 -15.68 57.45 -1.28
C GLU A 9 -15.88 56.34 -2.31
N THR A 10 -15.76 56.65 -3.61
CA THR A 10 -15.83 55.64 -4.68
C THR A 10 -14.65 54.66 -4.63
N LYS A 11 -13.43 55.15 -4.33
CA LYS A 11 -12.26 54.27 -4.13
C LYS A 11 -12.37 53.42 -2.87
N LEU A 12 -12.95 53.96 -1.79
CA LEU A 12 -13.22 53.21 -0.57
C LEU A 12 -14.31 52.17 -0.77
N SER A 13 -15.38 52.46 -1.51
CA SER A 13 -16.43 51.48 -1.82
C SER A 13 -15.91 50.34 -2.68
N ASP A 14 -15.09 50.64 -3.69
CA ASP A 14 -14.44 49.64 -4.54
C ASP A 14 -13.47 48.78 -3.73
N ALA A 15 -12.65 49.39 -2.87
CA ALA A 15 -11.75 48.66 -1.98
C ALA A 15 -12.52 47.76 -0.99
N LYS A 16 -13.64 48.24 -0.41
CA LYS A 16 -14.48 47.45 0.49
C LYS A 16 -15.17 46.29 -0.24
N ALA A 17 -15.56 46.48 -1.50
CA ALA A 17 -16.14 45.43 -2.34
C ALA A 17 -15.08 44.37 -2.71
N VAL A 18 -13.87 44.78 -3.08
CA VAL A 18 -12.75 43.87 -3.38
C VAL A 18 -12.31 43.08 -2.15
N VAL A 19 -12.17 43.74 -1.00
CA VAL A 19 -11.82 43.09 0.27
C VAL A 19 -12.95 42.17 0.75
N GLY A 20 -14.22 42.58 0.64
CA GLY A 20 -15.37 41.72 0.93
C GLY A 20 -15.43 40.49 0.03
N GLY A 21 -15.08 40.65 -1.25
CA GLY A 21 -14.93 39.56 -2.21
C GLY A 21 -13.79 38.59 -1.85
N MET A 22 -12.62 39.10 -1.44
CA MET A 22 -11.50 38.29 -0.94
C MET A 22 -11.83 37.57 0.37
N LEU A 23 -12.44 38.26 1.34
CA LEU A 23 -12.84 37.66 2.61
C LEU A 23 -13.94 36.60 2.46
N SER A 24 -14.82 36.77 1.46
CA SER A 24 -15.74 35.71 1.05
C SER A 24 -14.99 34.57 0.39
N LYS A 25 -13.99 34.89 -0.46
CA LYS A 25 -13.11 33.93 -1.16
C LYS A 25 -12.36 32.97 -0.24
N ASP A 26 -11.87 33.48 0.88
CA ASP A 26 -11.20 32.67 1.89
C ASP A 26 -12.16 31.92 2.81
N LYS A 27 -13.41 32.38 2.97
CA LYS A 27 -14.44 31.65 3.74
C LYS A 27 -14.94 30.37 3.06
N HIS A 28 -14.79 30.25 1.74
CA HIS A 28 -15.21 29.06 1.00
C HIS A 28 -14.07 28.12 0.61
N VAL A 29 -12.83 28.40 1.04
CA VAL A 29 -11.84 27.33 1.25
C VAL A 29 -12.03 26.76 2.66
N SER A 30 -13.29 26.45 2.97
CA SER A 30 -13.61 25.40 3.92
C SER A 30 -12.87 24.17 3.43
N VAL A 31 -11.95 23.68 4.25
CA VAL A 31 -11.26 22.40 4.12
C VAL A 31 -12.31 21.34 3.79
N GLY A 32 -12.52 21.14 2.49
CA GLY A 32 -13.64 20.39 1.97
C GLY A 32 -13.41 18.93 2.27
N ASN A 33 -14.20 18.39 3.20
CA ASN A 33 -14.60 16.99 3.23
C ASN A 33 -13.47 15.94 3.26
N GLN A 34 -12.31 16.28 3.80
CA GLN A 34 -11.25 15.31 4.08
C GLN A 34 -11.66 14.52 5.33
N THR A 35 -12.59 13.57 5.17
CA THR A 35 -12.71 12.46 6.12
C THR A 35 -11.36 11.75 6.09
N THR A 36 -10.48 12.13 7.01
CA THR A 36 -9.13 11.57 7.06
C THR A 36 -9.27 10.05 7.15
N ALA A 37 -8.48 9.31 6.36
CA ALA A 37 -8.51 7.84 6.41
C ALA A 37 -8.34 7.31 7.85
N VAL A 38 -7.67 8.10 8.70
CA VAL A 38 -7.48 7.88 10.13
C VAL A 38 -8.80 7.95 10.93
N GLU A 39 -9.70 8.89 10.63
CA GLU A 39 -11.03 8.98 11.28
C GLU A 39 -11.99 7.87 10.83
N VAL A 40 -11.96 7.51 9.55
CA VAL A 40 -12.74 6.38 9.01
C VAL A 40 -12.28 5.05 9.61
N ALA A 41 -10.98 4.90 9.86
CA ALA A 41 -10.42 3.71 10.51
C ALA A 41 -10.69 3.66 12.03
N LYS A 42 -10.80 4.83 12.69
CA LYS A 42 -11.01 4.90 14.15
C LYS A 42 -12.47 4.69 14.56
N THR A 43 -13.42 4.74 13.63
CA THR A 43 -14.82 4.38 13.86
C THR A 43 -14.94 2.85 13.95
N GLY A 44 -14.71 2.31 15.15
CA GLY A 44 -14.88 0.88 15.43
C GLY A 44 -16.33 0.47 15.33
N SER A 45 -16.72 -0.16 14.23
CA SER A 45 -18.05 -0.77 14.10
C SER A 45 -17.99 -2.24 14.49
N VAL A 46 -18.97 -2.70 15.28
CA VAL A 46 -19.12 -4.14 15.63
C VAL A 46 -19.20 -5.00 14.36
N LYS A 47 -19.76 -4.45 13.27
CA LYS A 47 -19.80 -5.11 11.96
C LYS A 47 -18.41 -5.38 11.39
N ASP A 48 -17.44 -4.49 11.60
CA ASP A 48 -16.07 -4.68 11.14
C ASP A 48 -15.38 -5.81 11.90
N VAL A 49 -15.61 -5.90 13.21
CA VAL A 49 -15.08 -7.00 14.05
C VAL A 49 -15.64 -8.35 13.59
N ILE A 50 -16.95 -8.41 13.29
CA ILE A 50 -17.58 -9.64 12.78
C ILE A 50 -16.98 -10.03 11.42
N LEU A 51 -16.81 -9.08 10.50
CA LEU A 51 -16.20 -9.33 9.19
C LEU A 51 -14.74 -9.76 9.30
N TRP A 52 -13.99 -9.21 10.25
CA TRP A 52 -12.61 -9.61 10.54
C TRP A 52 -12.53 -11.04 11.10
N LEU A 53 -13.39 -11.39 12.06
CA LEU A 53 -13.46 -12.75 12.58
C LEU A 53 -13.87 -13.75 11.50
N LEU A 54 -14.85 -13.39 10.67
CA LEU A 54 -15.26 -14.21 9.53
C LEU A 54 -14.11 -14.42 8.54
N ALA A 55 -13.40 -13.36 8.17
CA ALA A 55 -12.25 -13.45 7.27
C ALA A 55 -11.13 -14.33 7.87
N ALA A 56 -10.84 -14.17 9.17
CA ALA A 56 -9.85 -15.00 9.86
C ALA A 56 -10.25 -16.48 9.86
N ALA A 57 -11.53 -16.78 10.15
CA ALA A 57 -12.06 -18.15 10.12
C ALA A 57 -11.94 -18.77 8.72
N ILE A 58 -12.25 -18.00 7.67
CA ILE A 58 -12.13 -18.47 6.27
C ILE A 58 -10.66 -18.77 5.90
N LEU A 59 -9.72 -17.92 6.31
CA LEU A 59 -8.29 -18.14 6.04
C LEU A 59 -7.74 -19.37 6.77
N ILE A 60 -8.12 -19.56 8.04
CA ILE A 60 -7.77 -20.76 8.79
C ILE A 60 -8.36 -21.98 8.07
N GLY A 61 -9.63 -21.92 7.66
CA GLY A 61 -10.27 -22.94 6.85
C GLY A 61 -9.50 -23.26 5.57
N ALA A 62 -9.02 -22.23 4.85
CA ALA A 62 -8.25 -22.41 3.63
C ALA A 62 -6.92 -23.16 3.84
N THR A 63 -6.23 -22.96 4.97
CA THR A 63 -5.02 -23.75 5.29
C THR A 63 -5.32 -25.23 5.56
N LEU A 64 -6.49 -25.52 6.12
CA LEU A 64 -6.93 -26.87 6.47
C LEU A 64 -7.45 -27.65 5.25
N VAL A 65 -7.81 -26.97 4.16
CA VAL A 65 -8.29 -27.59 2.92
C VAL A 65 -7.32 -28.66 2.42
N ASN A 66 -6.01 -28.39 2.40
CA ASN A 66 -5.06 -29.34 1.84
C ASN A 66 -4.95 -30.63 2.65
N GLN A 67 -5.11 -30.55 3.98
CA GLN A 67 -4.93 -31.68 4.89
C GLN A 67 -6.21 -32.50 5.05
N TYR A 68 -7.38 -31.85 5.16
CA TYR A 68 -8.62 -32.52 5.55
C TYR A 68 -9.56 -32.80 4.38
N LEU A 69 -9.62 -31.91 3.38
CA LEU A 69 -10.59 -32.03 2.28
C LEU A 69 -10.48 -33.34 1.46
N PRO A 70 -9.29 -33.93 1.23
CA PRO A 70 -9.15 -35.19 0.48
C PRO A 70 -9.80 -36.39 1.17
N GLY A 71 -9.93 -36.35 2.50
CA GLY A 71 -10.56 -37.41 3.29
C GLY A 71 -12.09 -37.37 3.28
N TYR A 72 -12.69 -36.22 2.95
CA TYR A 72 -14.14 -36.03 2.95
C TYR A 72 -14.77 -35.98 1.55
N TRP A 73 -14.01 -35.58 0.53
CA TRP A 73 -14.54 -35.36 -0.82
C TRP A 73 -13.61 -35.93 -1.90
N GLN A 74 -14.03 -37.00 -2.57
CA GLN A 74 -13.23 -37.70 -3.59
C GLN A 74 -12.71 -36.80 -4.73
N PRO A 75 -13.48 -35.83 -5.28
CA PRO A 75 -12.93 -34.95 -6.31
C PRO A 75 -11.89 -33.95 -5.80
N ALA A 76 -11.79 -33.72 -4.47
CA ALA A 76 -10.68 -32.97 -3.88
C ALA A 76 -9.38 -33.80 -3.83
N ASN A 77 -9.33 -35.04 -4.31
CA ASN A 77 -8.05 -35.71 -4.49
C ASN A 77 -7.20 -35.08 -5.60
N ASP A 78 -7.84 -34.47 -6.59
CA ASP A 78 -7.14 -33.72 -7.63
C ASP A 78 -6.54 -32.42 -7.07
N VAL A 79 -5.26 -32.18 -7.38
CA VAL A 79 -4.51 -31.01 -6.95
C VAL A 79 -5.15 -29.72 -7.49
N TRP A 80 -5.63 -29.73 -8.73
CA TRP A 80 -6.21 -28.53 -9.35
C TRP A 80 -7.50 -28.08 -8.66
N VAL A 81 -8.32 -29.03 -8.23
CA VAL A 81 -9.57 -28.78 -7.51
C VAL A 81 -9.27 -28.16 -6.13
N ARG A 82 -8.24 -28.64 -5.43
CA ARG A 82 -7.81 -28.03 -4.15
C ARG A 82 -7.34 -26.60 -4.33
N ILE A 83 -6.50 -26.35 -5.34
CA ILE A 83 -5.99 -25.00 -5.64
C ILE A 83 -7.18 -24.07 -5.92
N ALA A 84 -8.15 -24.50 -6.74
CA ALA A 84 -9.33 -23.70 -7.05
C ALA A 84 -10.14 -23.34 -5.79
N ILE A 85 -10.36 -24.31 -4.89
CA ILE A 85 -11.10 -24.09 -3.64
C ILE A 85 -10.33 -23.13 -2.72
N ILE A 86 -9.02 -23.32 -2.55
CA ILE A 86 -8.18 -22.44 -1.72
C ILE A 86 -8.21 -21.02 -2.27
N VAL A 87 -8.02 -20.84 -3.58
CA VAL A 87 -8.07 -19.53 -4.24
C VAL A 87 -9.45 -18.88 -4.04
N ALA A 88 -10.54 -19.63 -4.19
CA ALA A 88 -11.89 -19.12 -3.96
C ALA A 88 -12.09 -18.63 -2.52
N LEU A 89 -11.67 -19.41 -1.51
CA LEU A 89 -11.76 -19.01 -0.10
C LEU A 89 -10.93 -17.76 0.19
N VAL A 90 -9.72 -17.68 -0.37
CA VAL A 90 -8.84 -16.52 -0.24
C VAL A 90 -9.51 -15.27 -0.85
N ILE A 91 -10.08 -15.38 -2.04
CA ILE A 91 -10.82 -14.27 -2.67
C ILE A 91 -11.99 -13.81 -1.79
N ILE A 92 -12.77 -14.74 -1.25
CA ILE A 92 -13.90 -14.41 -0.36
C ILE A 92 -13.43 -13.69 0.91
N ALA A 93 -12.32 -14.14 1.51
CA ALA A 93 -11.72 -13.49 2.67
C ALA A 93 -11.28 -12.05 2.34
N PHE A 94 -10.61 -11.85 1.20
CA PHE A 94 -10.23 -10.51 0.73
C PHE A 94 -11.43 -9.60 0.46
N VAL A 95 -12.52 -10.14 -0.12
CA VAL A 95 -13.75 -9.38 -0.32
C VAL A 95 -14.38 -8.97 1.02
N CYS A 96 -14.45 -9.88 2.00
CA CYS A 96 -14.93 -9.55 3.34
C CYS A 96 -14.10 -8.43 3.98
N LEU A 97 -12.77 -8.51 3.89
CA LEU A 97 -11.88 -7.46 4.40
C LEU A 97 -12.05 -6.14 3.64
N ALA A 98 -12.24 -6.18 2.32
CA ALA A 98 -12.43 -4.98 1.50
C ALA A 98 -13.76 -4.25 1.74
N LEU A 99 -14.75 -4.92 2.32
CA LEU A 99 -16.04 -4.36 2.70
C LEU A 99 -16.03 -3.69 4.10
N THR A 100 -15.03 -3.98 4.92
CA THR A 100 -14.85 -3.32 6.23
C THR A 100 -14.60 -1.82 6.09
N ASN A 101 -14.90 -1.05 7.13
CA ASN A 101 -14.58 0.38 7.16
C ASN A 101 -13.07 0.64 7.02
N GLN A 102 -12.25 -0.22 7.60
CA GLN A 102 -10.79 -0.18 7.45
C GLN A 102 -10.35 -0.47 6.00
N GLY A 103 -11.03 -1.40 5.31
CA GLY A 103 -10.81 -1.67 3.89
C GLY A 103 -11.17 -0.49 2.97
N ARG A 104 -12.21 0.28 3.32
CA ARG A 104 -12.55 1.54 2.62
C ARG A 104 -11.52 2.64 2.85
N ALA A 105 -11.05 2.80 4.08
CA ALA A 105 -9.96 3.74 4.40
C ALA A 105 -8.68 3.39 3.62
N PHE A 106 -8.33 2.10 3.53
CA PHE A 106 -7.18 1.62 2.75
C PHE A 106 -7.29 1.96 1.26
N LYS A 107 -8.49 1.86 0.66
CA LYS A 107 -8.70 2.25 -0.75
C LYS A 107 -8.46 3.74 -1.00
N ILE A 108 -8.74 4.60 -0.04
CA ILE A 108 -8.47 6.04 -0.12
C ILE A 108 -6.95 6.26 -0.09
N LEU A 109 -6.26 5.65 0.88
CA LEU A 109 -4.80 5.71 0.97
C LEU A 109 -4.10 5.17 -0.28
N LEU A 110 -4.63 4.12 -0.91
CA LEU A 110 -4.07 3.59 -2.16
C LEU A 110 -4.14 4.59 -3.31
N LYS A 111 -5.24 5.34 -3.40
CA LYS A 111 -5.42 6.38 -4.42
C LYS A 111 -4.44 7.53 -4.19
N ASP A 112 -4.29 7.95 -2.94
CA ASP A 112 -3.36 9.01 -2.57
C ASP A 112 -1.90 8.58 -2.82
N ALA A 113 -1.54 7.34 -2.46
CA ALA A 113 -0.24 6.76 -2.75
C ALA A 113 0.05 6.68 -4.25
N ALA A 114 -0.94 6.38 -5.09
CA ALA A 114 -0.77 6.37 -6.54
C ALA A 114 -0.52 7.76 -7.13
N VAL A 115 -1.12 8.80 -6.56
CA VAL A 115 -0.85 10.20 -6.95
C VAL A 115 0.58 10.60 -6.55
N GLU A 116 1.02 10.20 -5.36
CA GLU A 116 2.39 10.48 -4.90
C GLU A 116 3.44 9.66 -5.68
N LEU A 117 3.13 8.41 -6.03
CA LEU A 117 4.00 7.57 -6.85
C LEU A 117 4.30 8.18 -8.23
N ARG A 118 3.34 8.92 -8.81
CA ARG A 118 3.57 9.66 -10.07
C ARG A 118 4.56 10.81 -9.91
N ARG A 119 4.79 11.29 -8.69
CA ARG A 119 5.79 12.33 -8.39
C ARG A 119 7.17 11.74 -8.15
N VAL A 120 7.27 10.43 -7.97
CA VAL A 120 8.56 9.75 -7.90
C VAL A 120 9.15 9.72 -9.30
N THR A 121 10.03 10.68 -9.58
CA THR A 121 10.91 10.66 -10.74
C THR A 121 11.90 9.52 -10.52
N TRP A 122 11.65 8.38 -11.13
CA TRP A 122 12.57 7.26 -11.05
C TRP A 122 13.93 7.66 -11.64
N PRO A 123 15.04 7.28 -10.98
CA PRO A 123 16.37 7.52 -11.50
C PRO A 123 16.51 6.91 -12.89
N GLY A 124 17.36 7.53 -13.71
CA GLY A 124 17.60 7.08 -15.08
C GLY A 124 18.08 5.62 -15.12
N LYS A 125 17.85 4.96 -16.25
CA LYS A 125 18.31 3.58 -16.49
C LYS A 125 19.83 3.50 -16.31
N ASP A 126 20.55 4.53 -16.76
CA ASP A 126 22.01 4.58 -16.72
C ASP A 126 22.56 4.60 -15.28
N GLU A 127 21.95 5.37 -14.37
CA GLU A 127 22.32 5.40 -12.96
C GLU A 127 22.00 4.06 -12.26
N THR A 128 20.83 3.49 -12.58
CA THR A 128 20.40 2.20 -12.04
C THR A 128 21.35 1.07 -12.46
N PHE A 129 21.78 1.07 -13.73
CA PHE A 129 22.73 0.08 -14.24
C PHE A 129 24.12 0.24 -13.65
N GLN A 130 24.58 1.47 -13.42
CA GLN A 130 25.88 1.73 -12.80
C GLN A 130 26.00 1.05 -11.44
N TYR A 131 25.00 1.23 -10.56
CA TYR A 131 25.01 0.63 -9.23
C TYR A 131 24.73 -0.88 -9.26
N THR A 132 23.88 -1.35 -10.18
CA THR A 132 23.58 -2.79 -10.32
C THR A 132 24.82 -3.56 -10.76
N TRP A 133 25.56 -3.07 -11.76
CA TRP A 133 26.80 -3.69 -12.21
C TRP A 133 27.88 -3.73 -11.11
N GLN A 134 28.07 -2.62 -10.39
CA GLN A 134 29.01 -2.58 -9.25
C GLN A 134 28.66 -3.64 -8.20
N THR A 135 27.37 -3.78 -7.89
CA THR A 135 26.89 -4.78 -6.93
C THR A 135 27.08 -6.21 -7.46
N ILE A 136 26.81 -6.46 -8.74
CA ILE A 136 27.06 -7.77 -9.38
C ILE A 136 28.53 -8.16 -9.27
N VAL A 137 29.45 -7.24 -9.57
CA VAL A 137 30.89 -7.48 -9.44
C VAL A 137 31.26 -7.80 -7.99
N MET A 138 30.72 -7.04 -7.03
CA MET A 138 30.99 -7.29 -5.61
C MET A 138 30.48 -8.66 -5.14
N ILE A 139 29.25 -9.04 -5.50
CA ILE A 139 28.67 -10.34 -5.14
C ILE A 139 29.44 -11.48 -5.83
N ALA A 140 29.88 -11.29 -7.08
CA ALA A 140 30.69 -12.28 -7.78
C ALA A 140 32.04 -12.51 -7.08
N ILE A 141 32.71 -11.46 -6.61
CA ILE A 141 33.95 -11.57 -5.84
C ILE A 141 33.72 -12.31 -4.52
N VAL A 142 32.69 -11.93 -3.76
CA VAL A 142 32.38 -12.58 -2.47
C VAL A 142 31.99 -14.04 -2.67
N GLY A 143 31.13 -14.34 -3.65
CA GLY A 143 30.74 -15.71 -3.99
C GLY A 143 31.93 -16.55 -4.45
N PHE A 144 32.85 -15.98 -5.22
CA PHE A 144 34.09 -16.66 -5.62
C PHE A 144 35.01 -16.94 -4.43
N LEU A 145 35.15 -16.00 -3.48
CA LEU A 145 35.94 -16.20 -2.27
C LEU A 145 35.33 -17.29 -1.38
N VAL A 146 34.01 -17.25 -1.17
CA VAL A 146 33.29 -18.28 -0.39
C VAL A 146 33.47 -19.65 -1.05
N TRP A 147 33.26 -19.74 -2.38
CA TRP A 147 33.50 -20.98 -3.12
C TRP A 147 34.93 -21.49 -2.94
N LEU A 148 35.94 -20.63 -3.03
CA LEU A 148 37.34 -21.02 -2.83
C LEU A 148 37.59 -21.53 -1.41
N LEU A 149 37.03 -20.87 -0.40
CA LEU A 149 37.13 -21.30 1.00
C LEU A 149 36.39 -22.62 1.23
N ASP A 150 35.20 -22.82 0.66
CA ASP A 150 34.45 -24.08 0.76
C ASP A 150 35.25 -25.25 0.19
N ASN A 151 35.90 -25.05 -0.97
CA ASN A 151 36.79 -26.06 -1.56
C ASN A 151 38.03 -26.30 -0.67
N PHE A 152 38.63 -25.24 -0.12
CA PHE A 152 39.78 -25.35 0.77
C PHE A 152 39.46 -26.10 2.06
N PHE A 153 38.32 -25.79 2.70
CA PHE A 153 37.88 -26.49 3.90
C PHE A 153 37.49 -27.94 3.62
N ASN A 154 36.82 -28.21 2.49
CA ASN A 154 36.50 -29.58 2.10
C ASN A 154 37.77 -30.43 1.91
N TRP A 155 38.79 -29.88 1.22
CA TRP A 155 40.09 -30.51 1.10
C TRP A 155 40.77 -30.72 2.47
N PHE A 156 40.77 -29.70 3.32
CA PHE A 156 41.38 -29.76 4.65
C PHE A 156 40.72 -30.82 5.54
N VAL A 157 39.38 -30.86 5.61
CA VAL A 157 38.65 -31.87 6.39
C VAL A 157 38.87 -33.27 5.82
N GLY A 158 38.99 -33.41 4.49
CA GLY A 158 39.33 -34.68 3.84
C GLY A 158 40.66 -35.28 4.30
N ILE A 159 41.63 -34.46 4.73
CA ILE A 159 42.90 -34.94 5.31
C ILE A 159 42.71 -35.50 6.72
N PHE A 160 41.75 -34.98 7.49
CA PHE A 160 41.51 -35.41 8.87
C PHE A 160 40.55 -36.59 8.98
N ILE A 161 39.54 -36.66 8.10
CA ILE A 161 38.54 -37.73 8.09
C ILE A 161 39.00 -38.94 7.27
N GLY A 162 40.01 -38.74 6.40
CA GLY A 162 40.69 -39.77 5.62
C GLY A 162 41.77 -40.50 6.40
#